data_AF-A0A2H4VRF5-F1
#
_entry.id   AF-A0A2H4VRF5-F1
#
_cell.length_a   1.000
_cell.length_b   1.000
_cell.length_c   1.000
_cell.angle_alpha   90.00
_cell.angle_beta   90.00
_cell.angle_gamma   90.00
#
_symmetry.space_group_name_H-M   'P 1'
#
loop_
_entity.id
_entity.type
_entity.pdbx_description
1 polymer ?
#
loop_
_entity_poly.entity_id
_entity_poly.type
_entity_poly.pdbx_seq_one_letter_code
_entity_poly.pdbx_strand_id
1 'polypeptide(L)'
;MINIYIGPLLLGLLLGFVLGTRIRDVPQSGLKFTAPVYLVFIIVAFIMAYELGPFPYYIDVPLASGFVAAAVGIILGKLTFGRGTKPQTEN
;
A
#
# COMPACT_ATOMS: atom_id res chain seq x y z
N MET A 1 -11.88 15.92 -18.87
CA MET A 1 -10.44 16.14 -18.62
C MET A 1 -10.17 15.59 -17.23
N ILE A 2 -9.35 14.55 -17.09
CA ILE A 2 -9.05 13.97 -15.76
C ILE A 2 -8.17 14.97 -15.01
N ASN A 3 -8.65 15.48 -13.88
CA ASN A 3 -7.92 16.45 -13.07
C ASN A 3 -7.24 15.74 -11.89
N ILE A 4 -5.95 15.38 -12.01
CA ILE A 4 -5.28 14.57 -10.99
C ILE A 4 -4.88 15.43 -9.79
N TYR A 5 -5.37 15.09 -8.59
CA TYR A 5 -4.98 15.76 -7.35
C TYR A 5 -3.69 15.17 -6.78
N ILE A 6 -2.59 15.92 -6.91
CA ILE A 6 -1.25 15.47 -6.52
C ILE A 6 -1.08 15.31 -5.00
N GLY A 7 -1.73 16.16 -4.19
CA GLY A 7 -1.60 16.15 -2.73
C GLY A 7 -1.95 14.80 -2.10
N PRO A 8 -3.17 14.26 -2.32
CA PRO A 8 -3.56 12.93 -1.86
C PRO A 8 -2.62 11.82 -2.35
N LEU A 9 -2.18 11.88 -3.61
CA LEU A 9 -1.28 10.88 -4.19
C LEU A 9 0.08 10.87 -3.48
N LEU A 10 0.71 12.03 -3.31
CA LEU A 10 2.02 12.14 -2.67
C LEU A 10 1.96 11.74 -1.19
N LEU A 11 0.98 12.26 -0.44
CA LEU A 11 0.83 11.93 0.98
C LEU A 11 0.49 10.46 1.18
N GLY A 12 -0.45 9.93 0.39
CA GLY A 12 -0.78 8.51 0.41
C GLY A 12 0.45 7.65 0.15
N LEU A 13 1.18 7.92 -0.93
CA LEU A 13 2.39 7.19 -1.30
C LEU A 13 3.44 7.21 -0.18
N LEU A 14 3.73 8.38 0.40
CA LEU A 14 4.73 8.52 1.46
C LEU A 14 4.34 7.74 2.73
N LEU A 15 3.09 7.90 3.19
CA LEU A 15 2.60 7.20 4.38
C LEU A 15 2.59 5.69 4.14
N GLY A 16 2.08 5.25 2.99
CA GLY A 16 2.08 3.86 2.60
C GLY A 16 3.51 3.29 2.52
N PHE A 17 4.44 4.04 1.93
CA PHE A 17 5.84 3.64 1.84
C PHE A 17 6.48 3.42 3.20
N VAL A 18 6.32 4.37 4.13
CA VAL A 18 6.82 4.25 5.50
C VAL A 18 6.23 3.01 6.18
N LEU A 19 4.92 2.76 6.05
CA LEU A 19 4.28 1.56 6.58
C LEU A 19 4.86 0.27 5.96
N GLY A 20 5.01 0.26 4.64
CA GLY A 20 5.59 -0.86 3.89
C GLY A 20 6.98 -1.24 4.36
N THR A 21 7.83 -0.26 4.70
CA THR A 21 9.17 -0.54 5.22
C THR A 21 9.17 -1.29 6.55
N ARG A 22 8.06 -1.24 7.30
CA ARG A 22 7.91 -1.92 8.60
C ARG A 22 7.41 -3.35 8.47
N ILE A 23 6.88 -3.74 7.32
CA ILE A 23 6.40 -5.11 7.08
C ILE A 23 7.62 -6.02 6.86
N ARG A 24 7.97 -6.83 7.85
CA ARG A 24 9.12 -7.75 7.81
C ARG A 24 8.66 -9.21 7.76
N ASP A 25 9.53 -10.07 7.24
CA ASP A 25 9.29 -11.51 7.26
C ASP A 25 9.64 -12.05 8.65
N VAL A 26 8.67 -12.72 9.27
CA VAL A 26 8.83 -13.38 10.58
C VAL A 26 8.78 -14.88 10.34
N PRO A 27 9.89 -15.64 10.49
CA PRO A 27 9.94 -17.07 10.17
C PRO A 27 8.90 -17.89 10.90
N GLN A 28 8.65 -17.58 12.18
CA GLN A 28 7.70 -18.27 13.03
C GLN A 28 6.25 -18.08 12.57
N SER A 29 5.95 -16.99 11.86
CA SER A 29 4.59 -16.74 11.37
C SER A 29 4.19 -17.67 10.22
N GLY A 30 5.16 -18.30 9.54
CA GLY A 30 4.93 -19.04 8.30
C GLY A 30 4.39 -18.19 7.14
N LEU A 31 4.17 -16.88 7.34
CA LEU A 31 3.56 -15.98 6.37
C LEU A 31 4.62 -15.59 5.33
N LYS A 32 4.39 -16.04 4.10
CA LYS A 32 5.25 -15.70 2.96
C LYS A 32 4.56 -14.64 2.11
N PHE A 33 5.17 -13.47 1.97
CA PHE A 33 4.70 -12.42 1.08
C PHE A 33 5.07 -12.76 -0.38
N THR A 34 4.39 -13.76 -0.94
CA THR A 34 4.52 -14.20 -2.33
C THR A 34 3.61 -13.40 -3.26
N ALA A 35 3.79 -13.53 -4.57
CA ALA A 35 2.96 -12.84 -5.57
C ALA A 35 1.43 -12.99 -5.34
N PRO A 36 0.89 -14.17 -4.97
CA PRO A 36 -0.53 -14.30 -4.62
C PRO A 36 -1.00 -13.38 -3.48
N VAL A 37 -0.18 -13.17 -2.45
CA VAL A 37 -0.53 -12.28 -1.32
C VAL A 37 -0.66 -10.84 -1.80
N TYR A 38 0.28 -10.38 -2.64
CA TYR A 38 0.21 -9.05 -3.23
C TYR A 38 -0.99 -8.89 -4.17
N LEU A 39 -1.34 -9.92 -4.94
CA LEU A 39 -2.53 -9.91 -5.80
C LEU A 39 -3.81 -9.72 -4.98
N VAL A 40 -3.98 -10.51 -3.91
CA VAL A 40 -5.13 -10.39 -3.01
C VAL A 40 -5.17 -9.00 -2.37
N PHE A 41 -4.02 -8.50 -1.90
CA PHE A 41 -3.91 -7.17 -1.33
C PHE A 41 -4.33 -6.08 -2.33
N ILE A 42 -3.89 -6.16 -3.59
CA ILE A 42 -4.28 -5.21 -4.63
C ILE A 42 -5.80 -5.24 -4.87
N ILE A 43 -6.39 -6.43 -5.02
CA ILE A 43 -7.85 -6.57 -5.24
C ILE A 43 -8.62 -5.91 -4.09
N VAL A 44 -8.28 -6.25 -2.85
CA VAL A 44 -8.93 -5.68 -1.67
C VAL A 44 -8.73 -4.16 -1.60
N ALA A 45 -7.52 -3.68 -1.92
CA ALA A 45 -7.24 -2.25 -1.91
C ALA A 45 -8.06 -1.48 -2.95
N PHE A 46 -8.29 -2.05 -4.13
CA PHE A 46 -9.15 -1.44 -5.17
C PHE A 46 -10.63 -1.42 -4.75
N ILE A 47 -11.13 -2.51 -4.16
CA ILE A 47 -12.51 -2.55 -3.62
C ILE A 47 -12.67 -1.47 -2.55
N MET A 48 -11.74 -1.41 -1.58
CA MET A 48 -11.78 -0.39 -0.53
C MET A 48 -11.68 1.02 -1.09
N ALA A 49 -10.81 1.26 -2.09
CA ALA A 49 -10.69 2.57 -2.72
C ALA A 49 -11.99 3.01 -3.40
N TYR A 50 -12.72 2.08 -4.01
CA TYR A 50 -14.00 2.34 -4.64
C TYR A 50 -15.09 2.67 -3.61
N GLU A 51 -15.20 1.85 -2.56
CA GLU A 51 -16.20 2.05 -1.48
C GLU A 51 -15.95 3.32 -0.66
N LEU A 52 -14.68 3.70 -0.46
CA LEU A 52 -14.32 4.97 0.18
C LEU A 52 -14.67 6.17 -0.71
N GLY A 53 -14.64 5.99 -2.02
CA GLY A 53 -14.81 7.05 -3.00
C GLY A 53 -13.74 8.15 -2.91
N PRO A 54 -13.81 9.15 -3.82
CA PRO A 54 -12.96 10.33 -3.71
C PRO A 54 -13.29 11.12 -2.43
N PHE A 55 -12.26 11.66 -1.76
CA PHE A 55 -12.46 12.64 -0.67
C PHE A 55 -13.37 13.78 -1.19
N PRO A 56 -14.26 14.33 -0.35
CA PRO A 56 -15.23 15.33 -0.79
C PRO A 56 -14.54 16.39 -1.63
N TYR A 57 -15.14 16.70 -2.78
CA TYR A 57 -14.69 17.68 -3.79
C TYR A 57 -13.66 17.23 -4.85
N TYR A 58 -13.11 16.00 -4.79
CA TYR A 58 -12.33 15.47 -5.92
C TYR A 58 -13.23 14.88 -7.00
N ILE A 59 -13.00 15.28 -8.25
CA ILE A 59 -13.83 14.92 -9.42
C ILE A 59 -13.00 14.15 -10.47
N ASP A 60 -11.93 13.50 -10.02
CA ASP A 60 -10.92 12.89 -10.87
C ASP A 60 -11.29 11.46 -11.28
N VAL A 61 -11.39 10.56 -10.31
CA VAL A 61 -11.72 9.14 -10.50
C VAL A 61 -12.62 8.66 -9.36
N PRO A 62 -13.47 7.64 -9.57
CA PRO A 62 -14.35 7.10 -8.53
C PRO A 62 -13.61 6.28 -7.46
N LEU A 63 -12.30 6.50 -7.30
CA LEU A 63 -11.44 5.81 -6.36
C LEU A 63 -10.83 6.83 -5.40
N ALA A 64 -10.68 6.45 -4.14
CA ALA A 64 -9.86 7.17 -3.18
C ALA A 64 -8.39 7.17 -3.64
N SER A 65 -7.99 8.15 -4.46
CA SER A 65 -6.67 8.21 -5.11
C SER A 65 -5.52 8.18 -4.10
N GLY A 66 -5.66 8.86 -2.96
CA GLY A 66 -4.68 8.78 -1.87
C GLY A 66 -4.58 7.40 -1.23
N PHE A 67 -5.68 6.65 -1.13
CA PHE A 67 -5.65 5.28 -0.63
C PHE A 67 -4.97 4.33 -1.62
N VAL A 68 -5.25 4.47 -2.91
CA VAL A 68 -4.57 3.71 -3.97
C VAL A 68 -3.06 3.99 -3.94
N ALA A 69 -2.68 5.26 -3.82
CA ALA A 69 -1.27 5.64 -3.70
C ALA A 69 -0.61 5.05 -2.44
N ALA A 70 -1.33 5.01 -1.31
CA ALA A 70 -0.84 4.34 -0.10
C ALA A 70 -0.66 2.84 -0.28
N ALA A 71 -1.57 2.14 -0.96
CA ALA A 71 -1.42 0.72 -1.25
C ALA A 71 -0.17 0.45 -2.11
N VAL A 72 0.07 1.28 -3.14
CA VAL A 72 1.30 1.22 -3.94
C VAL A 72 2.54 1.48 -3.08
N GLY A 73 2.48 2.51 -2.22
CA GLY A 73 3.55 2.84 -1.28
C GLY A 73 3.91 1.66 -0.39
N ILE A 74 2.92 0.97 0.19
CA ILE A 74 3.14 -0.21 1.05
C ILE A 74 3.93 -1.29 0.32
N ILE A 75 3.54 -1.61 -0.92
CA ILE A 75 4.24 -2.61 -1.73
C ILE A 75 5.68 -2.16 -1.98
N LEU A 76 5.88 -0.91 -2.41
CA LEU A 76 7.22 -0.36 -2.66
C LEU A 76 8.09 -0.38 -1.40
N GLY A 77 7.57 0.03 -0.25
CA GLY A 77 8.28 0.04 1.02
C GLY A 77 8.69 -1.37 1.47
N LYS A 78 7.79 -2.35 1.31
CA LYS A 78 8.08 -3.76 1.61
C LYS A 78 9.16 -4.31 0.68
N LEU A 79 9.05 -4.06 -0.62
CA LEU A 79 9.99 -4.58 -1.62
C LEU A 79 11.38 -3.95 -1.53
N THR A 80 11.47 -2.71 -1.05
CA THR A 80 12.74 -1.97 -0.89
C THR A 80 13.43 -2.27 0.44
N PHE A 81 12.71 -2.21 1.56
CA PHE A 81 13.29 -2.28 2.92
C PHE A 81 12.84 -3.49 3.74
N GLY A 82 11.73 -4.13 3.38
CA GLY A 82 11.19 -5.29 4.10
C GLY A 82 11.85 -6.63 3.74
N ARG A 83 12.77 -6.64 2.76
CA ARG A 83 13.55 -7.80 2.30
C ARG A 83 14.79 -8.14 3.16
N GLY A 84 14.94 -7.50 4.32
CA GLY A 84 16.13 -7.61 5.17
C GLY A 84 16.58 -9.06 5.40
N THR A 85 17.84 -9.33 5.06
CA THR A 85 18.53 -10.63 4.94
C THR A 85 18.64 -11.44 6.24
N LYS A 86 18.10 -10.93 7.35
CA LYS A 86 18.01 -11.65 8.61
C LYS A 86 16.57 -11.52 9.12
N PRO A 87 15.85 -12.64 9.26
CA PRO A 87 14.54 -12.61 9.87
C PRO A 87 14.60 -11.98 11.27
N GLN A 88 13.50 -11.34 11.69
CA GLN A 88 13.41 -10.86 13.07
C GLN A 88 13.64 -12.04 14.03
N THR A 89 14.71 -11.95 14.80
CA THR A 89 14.97 -12.84 15.93
C THR A 89 14.26 -12.22 17.12
N GLU A 90 13.34 -12.96 17.74
CA GLU A 90 12.67 -12.55 18.97
C GLU A 90 13.71 -12.43 20.09
N ASN A 91 13.62 -11.37 20.90
CA ASN A 91 14.32 -11.25 22.17
C ASN A 91 13.48 -11.92 23.25
#